data_AF-A0A2M8L023-F1
#
_entry.id   AF-A0A2M8L023-F1
#
_cell.length_a   1.000
_cell.length_b   1.000
_cell.length_c   1.000
_cell.angle_alpha   90.00
_cell.angle_beta   90.00
_cell.angle_gamma   90.00
#
_symmetry.space_group_name_H-M   'P 1'
#
loop_
_entity.id
_entity.type
_entity.pdbx_description
1 polymer ?
#
loop_
_entity_poly.entity_id
_entity_poly.type
_entity_poly.pdbx_seq_one_letter_code
_entity_poly.pdbx_strand_id
1 'polypeptide(L)'
;MIRYIYTFFVGLFLVIFIGMGIAVFYTAPKAPEPPMFYGKELTAEEQQQQKAFDVKQKAYDKEMQHYNRNASVIILSCAVVVLVISLLVAEKLGVIADGLLLGDIFTLLYGIGRGMATDSNKYRFAVATVGLIVTIVLGYFKFTKHQPAEHPSAKERG
;
A
#
# COMPACT_ATOMS: atom_id res chain seq x y z
N MET A 1 28.15 2.06 2.11
CA MET A 1 27.37 2.68 1.01
C MET A 1 26.59 1.63 0.20
N ILE A 2 27.24 0.60 -0.37
CA ILE A 2 26.56 -0.43 -1.19
C ILE A 2 25.39 -1.15 -0.50
N ARG A 3 25.52 -1.45 0.80
CA ARG A 3 24.47 -2.08 1.61
C ARG A 3 23.16 -1.28 1.58
N TYR A 4 23.24 0.04 1.78
CA TYR A 4 22.06 0.91 1.78
C TYR A 4 21.40 1.00 0.41
N ILE A 5 22.21 1.06 -0.65
CA ILE A 5 21.71 1.06 -2.03
C ILE A 5 20.96 -0.24 -2.31
N TYR A 6 21.55 -1.39 -1.93
CA TYR A 6 20.91 -2.68 -2.11
C TYR A 6 19.60 -2.81 -1.31
N THR A 7 19.59 -2.43 -0.02
CA THR A 7 18.39 -2.36 0.82
C THR A 7 17.28 -1.53 0.16
N PHE A 8 17.64 -0.37 -0.38
CA PHE A 8 16.69 0.48 -1.09
C PHE A 8 16.12 -0.20 -2.34
N PHE A 9 16.96 -0.80 -3.18
CA PHE A 9 16.50 -1.51 -4.39
C PHE A 9 15.63 -2.72 -4.08
N VAL A 10 15.96 -3.50 -3.04
CA VAL A 10 15.11 -4.63 -2.60
C VAL A 10 13.72 -4.13 -2.22
N GLY A 11 13.65 -3.06 -1.40
CA GLY A 11 12.37 -2.47 -1.02
C GLY A 11 11.60 -1.91 -2.22
N LEU A 12 12.29 -1.22 -3.13
CA LEU A 12 11.69 -0.67 -4.35
C LEU A 12 11.12 -1.76 -5.26
N PHE A 13 11.91 -2.81 -5.52
CA PHE A 13 11.48 -3.92 -6.38
C PHE A 13 10.33 -4.71 -5.75
N LEU A 14 10.29 -4.85 -4.42
CA LEU A 14 9.16 -5.46 -3.73
C LEU A 14 7.86 -4.69 -3.99
N VAL A 15 7.88 -3.36 -3.84
CA VAL A 15 6.70 -2.50 -4.07
C VAL A 15 6.25 -2.57 -5.52
N ILE A 16 7.19 -2.49 -6.45
CA ILE A 16 6.91 -2.61 -7.89
C ILE A 16 6.33 -3.99 -8.21
N PHE A 17 6.89 -5.06 -7.66
CA PHE A 17 6.41 -6.42 -7.87
C PHE A 17 4.99 -6.60 -7.38
N ILE A 18 4.66 -6.13 -6.17
CA ILE A 18 3.30 -6.21 -5.61
C ILE A 18 2.35 -5.32 -6.43
N GLY A 19 2.75 -4.09 -6.77
CA GLY A 19 1.93 -3.18 -7.57
C GLY A 19 1.62 -3.72 -8.96
N MET A 20 2.61 -4.27 -9.66
CA MET A 20 2.42 -4.95 -10.94
C MET A 20 1.59 -6.22 -10.80
N GLY A 21 1.80 -7.00 -9.73
CA GLY A 21 0.99 -8.18 -9.44
C GLY A 21 -0.50 -7.85 -9.35
N ILE A 22 -0.86 -6.77 -8.67
CA ILE A 22 -2.24 -6.29 -8.64
C ILE A 22 -2.71 -5.88 -10.04
N ALA A 23 -1.92 -5.15 -10.81
CA ALA A 23 -2.31 -4.71 -12.15
C ALA A 23 -2.54 -5.89 -13.12
N VAL A 24 -1.76 -6.96 -13.00
CA VAL A 24 -1.83 -8.16 -13.86
C VAL A 24 -2.96 -9.10 -13.43
N PHE A 25 -3.07 -9.40 -12.13
CA PHE A 25 -4.01 -10.40 -11.62
C PHE A 25 -5.36 -9.82 -11.19
N TYR A 26 -5.44 -8.50 -10.96
CA TYR A 26 -6.65 -7.80 -10.55
C TYR A 26 -6.86 -6.55 -11.42
N THR A 27 -7.41 -6.79 -12.61
CA THR A 27 -7.61 -5.76 -13.64
C THR A 27 -8.62 -4.71 -13.19
N ALA A 28 -8.24 -3.44 -13.34
CA ALA A 28 -9.14 -2.33 -13.04
C ALA A 28 -10.31 -2.28 -14.05
N PRO A 29 -11.51 -1.85 -13.61
CA PRO A 29 -12.61 -1.53 -14.51
C PRO A 29 -12.19 -0.49 -15.56
N LYS A 30 -12.74 -0.58 -16.77
CA LYS A 30 -12.48 0.40 -17.84
C LYS A 30 -13.38 1.62 -17.68
N ALA A 31 -12.77 2.81 -17.70
CA ALA A 31 -13.52 4.06 -17.65
C ALA A 31 -14.40 4.23 -18.89
N PRO A 32 -15.65 4.69 -18.75
CA PRO A 32 -16.46 5.06 -19.91
C PRO A 32 -15.86 6.29 -20.59
N GLU A 33 -15.92 6.31 -21.94
CA GLU A 33 -15.44 7.45 -22.71
C GLU A 33 -16.44 8.61 -22.63
N PRO A 34 -15.98 9.82 -22.28
CA PRO A 34 -16.86 10.99 -22.20
C PRO A 34 -17.32 11.39 -23.60
N PRO A 35 -18.61 11.70 -23.80
CA PRO A 35 -19.07 12.26 -25.06
C PRO A 35 -18.45 13.64 -25.29
N MET A 36 -18.04 13.90 -26.53
CA MET A 36 -17.55 15.22 -26.95
C MET A 36 -18.66 15.98 -27.65
N PHE A 37 -19.00 17.15 -27.11
CA PHE A 37 -20.01 18.04 -27.67
C PHE A 37 -19.37 19.31 -28.20
N TYR A 38 -19.84 19.79 -29.34
CA TYR A 38 -19.33 20.99 -30.00
C TYR A 38 -20.44 22.04 -30.08
N GLY A 39 -20.46 22.98 -29.14
CA GLY A 39 -21.48 24.02 -29.06
C GLY A 39 -21.49 24.70 -27.70
N LYS A 40 -22.16 25.86 -27.60
CA LYS A 40 -22.39 26.53 -26.30
C LYS A 40 -23.55 25.91 -25.52
N GLU A 41 -24.48 25.27 -26.21
CA GLU A 41 -25.68 24.66 -25.63
C GLU A 41 -25.86 23.24 -26.15
N LEU A 42 -26.27 22.35 -25.26
CA LEU A 42 -26.53 20.94 -25.59
C LEU A 42 -27.89 20.82 -26.26
N THR A 43 -27.92 20.21 -27.44
CA THR A 43 -29.15 19.75 -28.09
C THR A 43 -29.85 18.66 -27.26
N ALA A 44 -31.13 18.39 -27.52
CA ALA A 44 -31.87 17.36 -26.80
C ALA A 44 -31.23 15.97 -26.91
N GLU A 45 -30.62 15.66 -28.07
CA GLU A 45 -29.90 14.40 -28.31
C GLU A 45 -28.60 14.33 -27.49
N GLU A 46 -27.82 15.41 -27.46
CA GLU A 46 -26.59 15.51 -26.66
C GLU A 46 -26.88 15.43 -25.16
N GLN A 47 -27.97 16.05 -24.69
CA GLN A 47 -28.43 15.90 -23.30
C GLN A 47 -28.75 14.45 -22.96
N GLN A 48 -29.33 13.70 -23.89
CA GLN A 48 -29.63 12.28 -23.68
C GLN A 48 -28.35 11.44 -23.65
N GLN A 49 -27.37 11.74 -24.49
CA GLN A 49 -26.05 11.11 -24.47
C GLN A 49 -25.30 11.40 -23.16
N GLN A 50 -25.35 12.64 -22.68
CA GLN A 50 -24.76 13.01 -21.38
C GLN A 50 -25.42 12.23 -20.23
N LYS A 51 -26.76 12.15 -20.20
CA LYS A 51 -27.46 11.37 -19.17
C LYS A 51 -27.09 9.88 -19.23
N ALA A 52 -26.97 9.33 -20.43
CA ALA A 52 -26.53 7.94 -20.60
C ALA A 52 -25.08 7.74 -20.13
N PHE A 53 -24.20 8.70 -20.38
CA PHE A 53 -22.84 8.72 -19.86
C PHE A 53 -22.84 8.82 -18.32
N ASP A 54 -23.60 9.72 -17.72
CA ASP A 54 -23.68 9.88 -16.26
C ASP A 54 -24.11 8.59 -15.56
N VAL A 55 -25.03 7.82 -16.16
CA VAL A 55 -25.44 6.51 -15.64
C VAL A 55 -24.28 5.51 -15.70
N LYS A 56 -23.55 5.46 -16.82
CA LYS A 56 -22.37 4.59 -16.99
C LYS A 56 -21.24 5.00 -16.04
N GLN A 57 -21.00 6.30 -15.87
CA GLN A 57 -20.00 6.85 -14.97
C GLN A 57 -20.32 6.47 -13.52
N LYS A 58 -21.56 6.64 -13.07
CA LYS A 58 -21.98 6.22 -11.71
C LYS A 58 -21.83 4.72 -11.48
N ALA A 59 -22.09 3.89 -12.51
CA ALA A 59 -21.88 2.45 -12.42
C ALA A 59 -20.38 2.11 -12.30
N TYR A 60 -19.55 2.74 -13.14
CA TYR A 60 -18.09 2.63 -13.08
C TYR A 60 -17.53 3.08 -11.73
N ASP A 61 -17.98 4.21 -11.18
CA ASP A 61 -17.50 4.72 -9.90
C ASP A 61 -17.77 3.71 -8.77
N LYS A 62 -18.96 3.09 -8.75
CA LYS A 62 -19.29 2.02 -7.80
C LYS A 62 -18.40 0.80 -7.97
N GLU A 63 -18.19 0.35 -9.20
CA GLU A 63 -17.32 -0.79 -9.50
C GLU A 63 -15.87 -0.51 -9.09
N MET A 64 -15.40 0.71 -9.34
CA MET A 64 -14.08 1.18 -8.96
C MET A 64 -13.90 1.23 -7.44
N GLN A 65 -14.95 1.57 -6.68
CA GLN A 65 -14.92 1.48 -5.21
C GLN A 65 -14.75 0.05 -4.72
N HIS A 66 -15.50 -0.90 -5.29
CA HIS A 66 -15.35 -2.32 -4.95
C HIS A 66 -13.94 -2.83 -5.31
N TYR A 67 -13.45 -2.45 -6.49
CA TYR A 67 -12.10 -2.74 -6.94
C TYR A 67 -11.03 -2.20 -5.98
N ASN A 68 -11.08 -0.91 -5.63
CA ASN A 68 -10.10 -0.30 -4.72
C ASN A 68 -10.13 -0.93 -3.33
N ARG A 69 -11.32 -1.25 -2.82
CA ARG A 69 -11.48 -1.94 -1.54
C ARG A 69 -10.82 -3.32 -1.58
N ASN A 70 -11.15 -4.15 -2.57
CA ASN A 70 -10.62 -5.50 -2.67
C ASN A 70 -9.10 -5.51 -2.93
N ALA A 71 -8.62 -4.65 -3.83
CA ALA A 71 -7.19 -4.48 -4.08
C ALA A 71 -6.45 -4.06 -2.80
N SER A 72 -7.01 -3.12 -2.04
CA SER A 72 -6.45 -2.69 -0.75
C SER A 72 -6.37 -3.86 0.24
N VAL A 73 -7.41 -4.69 0.36
CA VAL A 73 -7.37 -5.91 1.19
C VAL A 73 -6.24 -6.84 0.75
N ILE A 74 -6.13 -7.15 -0.55
CA ILE A 74 -5.09 -8.04 -1.09
C ILE A 74 -3.69 -7.48 -0.76
N ILE A 75 -3.46 -6.20 -1.03
CA ILE A 75 -2.17 -5.54 -0.78
C ILE A 75 -1.82 -5.57 0.72
N LEU A 76 -2.78 -5.25 1.59
CA LEU A 76 -2.55 -5.28 3.04
C LEU A 76 -2.27 -6.70 3.54
N SER A 77 -2.98 -7.70 3.04
CA SER A 77 -2.72 -9.11 3.37
C SER A 77 -1.32 -9.54 2.91
N CYS A 78 -0.93 -9.19 1.68
CA CYS A 78 0.43 -9.45 1.18
C CYS A 78 1.48 -8.75 2.04
N ALA A 79 1.28 -7.49 2.41
CA ALA A 79 2.22 -6.75 3.25
C ALA A 79 2.37 -7.38 4.64
N VAL A 80 1.28 -7.87 5.24
CA VAL A 80 1.36 -8.59 6.53
C VAL A 80 2.12 -9.90 6.39
N VAL A 81 1.87 -10.66 5.32
CA VAL A 81 2.60 -11.93 5.06
C VAL A 81 4.09 -11.66 4.85
N VAL A 82 4.44 -10.68 4.03
CA VAL A 82 5.84 -10.32 3.79
C VAL A 82 6.48 -9.81 5.09
N LEU A 83 5.80 -8.98 5.87
CA LEU A 83 6.28 -8.54 7.19
C LEU A 83 6.61 -9.72 8.12
N VAL A 84 5.73 -10.73 8.20
CA VAL A 84 5.98 -11.92 9.02
C VAL A 84 7.23 -12.66 8.51
N ILE A 85 7.37 -12.84 7.20
CA ILE A 85 8.55 -13.47 6.60
C ILE A 85 9.82 -12.65 6.88
N SER A 86 9.74 -11.32 6.72
CA SER A 86 10.81 -10.37 7.00
C SER A 86 11.32 -10.54 8.44
N LEU A 87 10.41 -10.65 9.41
CA LEU A 87 10.76 -10.84 10.81
C LEU A 87 11.36 -12.22 11.11
N LEU A 88 10.80 -13.29 10.54
CA LEU A 88 11.31 -14.66 10.73
C LEU A 88 12.72 -14.85 10.14
N VAL A 89 13.04 -14.12 9.08
CA VAL A 89 14.30 -14.25 8.34
C VAL A 89 15.30 -13.13 8.69
N ALA A 90 14.89 -12.14 9.49
CA ALA A 90 15.69 -10.98 9.88
C ALA A 90 17.07 -11.35 10.46
N GLU A 91 17.15 -12.43 11.22
CA GLU A 91 18.39 -12.87 11.86
C GLU A 91 19.38 -13.51 10.90
N LYS A 92 18.90 -14.03 9.76
CA LYS A 92 19.72 -14.78 8.80
C LYS A 92 20.15 -13.95 7.59
N LEU A 93 19.33 -13.01 7.14
CA LEU A 93 19.55 -12.30 5.87
C LEU A 93 19.87 -10.80 5.99
N GLY A 94 19.98 -10.25 7.20
CA GLY A 94 20.49 -8.90 7.48
C GLY A 94 20.01 -7.81 6.51
N VAL A 95 20.80 -7.53 5.48
CA VAL A 95 20.54 -6.51 4.45
C VAL A 95 19.24 -6.74 3.66
N ILE A 96 18.91 -7.98 3.33
CA ILE A 96 17.68 -8.32 2.59
C ILE A 96 16.48 -8.06 3.50
N ALA A 97 16.57 -8.41 4.77
CA ALA A 97 15.50 -8.15 5.73
C ALA A 97 15.27 -6.65 5.94
N ASP A 98 16.35 -5.86 6.04
CA ASP A 98 16.25 -4.39 6.07
C ASP A 98 15.52 -3.85 4.84
N GLY A 99 15.76 -4.44 3.66
CA GLY A 99 15.14 -4.04 2.40
C GLY A 99 13.67 -4.45 2.30
N LEU A 100 13.34 -5.67 2.75
CA LEU A 100 11.97 -6.14 2.83
C LEU A 100 11.15 -5.29 3.79
N LEU A 101 11.68 -4.97 4.98
CA LEU A 101 11.02 -4.08 5.94
C LEU A 101 10.73 -2.69 5.35
N LEU A 102 11.68 -2.14 4.59
CA LEU A 102 11.47 -0.87 3.89
C LEU A 102 10.37 -1.00 2.82
N GLY A 103 10.40 -2.07 2.03
CA GLY A 103 9.39 -2.34 1.02
C GLY A 103 7.99 -2.60 1.61
N ASP A 104 7.92 -3.23 2.79
CA ASP A 104 6.67 -3.45 3.52
C ASP A 104 6.02 -2.12 3.92
N ILE A 105 6.80 -1.15 4.42
CA ILE A 105 6.30 0.19 4.74
C ILE A 105 5.68 0.84 3.49
N PHE A 106 6.41 0.83 2.37
CA PHE A 106 5.89 1.42 1.14
C PHE A 106 4.65 0.68 0.59
N THR A 107 4.63 -0.65 0.70
CA THR A 107 3.49 -1.48 0.29
C THR A 107 2.26 -1.20 1.15
N LEU A 108 2.44 -1.01 2.46
CA LEU A 108 1.37 -0.61 3.38
C LEU A 108 0.84 0.77 3.04
N LEU A 109 1.72 1.74 2.81
CA LEU A 109 1.31 3.08 2.39
C LEU A 109 0.51 3.04 1.09
N TYR A 110 0.92 2.21 0.13
CA TYR A 110 0.18 1.99 -1.10
C TYR A 110 -1.22 1.38 -0.86
N GLY A 111 -1.30 0.32 -0.05
CA GLY A 111 -2.56 -0.32 0.33
C GLY A 111 -3.50 0.61 1.10
N ILE A 112 -2.95 1.44 1.99
CA ILE A 112 -3.68 2.47 2.74
C ILE A 112 -4.20 3.55 1.80
N GLY A 113 -3.35 4.07 0.91
CA GLY A 113 -3.73 5.09 -0.07
C GLY A 113 -4.90 4.66 -0.94
N ARG A 114 -4.87 3.43 -1.46
CA ARG A 114 -6.02 2.85 -2.18
C ARG A 114 -7.23 2.63 -1.29
N GLY A 115 -7.03 2.17 -0.06
CA GLY A 115 -8.12 1.93 0.88
C GLY A 115 -8.87 3.21 1.26
N MET A 116 -8.15 4.33 1.36
CA MET A 116 -8.71 5.66 1.63
C MET A 116 -9.61 6.17 0.50
N ALA A 117 -9.35 5.76 -0.75
CA ALA A 117 -10.17 6.12 -1.91
C ALA A 117 -11.58 5.46 -1.93
N THR A 118 -11.91 4.62 -0.94
CA THR A 118 -13.25 4.03 -0.78
C THR A 118 -14.16 4.94 0.04
N ASP A 119 -15.45 5.11 -0.28
CA ASP A 119 -16.39 5.97 0.46
C ASP A 119 -16.89 5.42 1.81
N SER A 120 -16.46 4.22 2.19
CA SER A 120 -16.89 3.60 3.45
C SER A 120 -16.02 4.06 4.62
N ASN A 121 -16.59 4.89 5.51
CA ASN A 121 -15.91 5.35 6.73
C ASN A 121 -15.45 4.18 7.63
N LYS A 122 -16.24 3.10 7.70
CA LYS A 122 -15.86 1.88 8.45
C LYS A 122 -14.60 1.23 7.87
N TYR A 123 -14.50 1.18 6.54
CA TYR A 123 -13.35 0.61 5.85
C TYR A 123 -12.10 1.49 6.01
N ARG A 124 -12.24 2.82 5.84
CA ARG A 124 -11.16 3.79 6.06
C ARG A 124 -10.59 3.67 7.48
N PHE A 125 -11.46 3.55 8.49
CA PHE A 125 -11.04 3.33 9.87
C PHE A 125 -10.27 2.02 10.04
N ALA A 126 -10.79 0.90 9.50
CA ALA A 126 -10.10 -0.39 9.58
C ALA A 126 -8.70 -0.35 8.95
N VAL A 127 -8.57 0.26 7.77
CA VAL A 127 -7.29 0.46 7.08
C VAL A 127 -6.31 1.28 7.93
N ALA A 128 -6.79 2.37 8.55
CA ALA A 128 -5.98 3.18 9.47
C ALA A 128 -5.54 2.37 10.71
N THR A 129 -6.42 1.54 11.27
CA THR A 129 -6.09 0.65 12.40
C THR A 129 -5.00 -0.36 12.02
N VAL A 130 -5.09 -0.99 10.85
CA VAL A 130 -4.04 -1.91 10.37
C VAL A 130 -2.71 -1.17 10.22
N GLY A 131 -2.71 0.02 9.60
CA GLY A 131 -1.51 0.85 9.49
C GLY A 131 -0.87 1.18 10.84
N LEU A 132 -1.70 1.51 11.83
CA LEU A 132 -1.24 1.77 13.20
C LEU A 132 -0.61 0.54 13.85
N ILE A 133 -1.28 -0.62 13.77
CA ILE A 133 -0.77 -1.88 14.33
C ILE A 133 0.60 -2.21 13.74
N VAL A 134 0.73 -2.13 12.40
CA VAL A 134 2.01 -2.45 11.75
C VAL A 134 3.09 -1.44 12.14
N THR A 135 2.76 -0.15 12.24
CA THR A 135 3.70 0.88 12.69
C THR A 135 4.23 0.57 14.10
N ILE A 136 3.35 0.16 15.01
CA ILE A 136 3.73 -0.24 16.37
C ILE A 136 4.63 -1.48 16.35
N VAL A 137 4.26 -2.51 15.60
CA VAL A 137 5.05 -3.76 15.48
C VAL A 137 6.46 -3.46 14.94
N LEU A 138 6.55 -2.71 13.84
CA LEU A 138 7.83 -2.30 13.26
C LEU A 138 8.67 -1.47 14.23
N GLY A 139 8.06 -0.51 14.93
CA GLY A 139 8.72 0.28 15.96
C GLY A 139 9.28 -0.60 17.07
N TYR A 140 8.45 -1.48 17.63
CA TYR A 140 8.85 -2.39 18.69
C TYR A 140 10.05 -3.26 18.29
N PHE A 141 10.00 -3.93 17.13
CA PHE A 141 11.10 -4.79 16.68
C PHE A 141 12.39 -4.03 16.37
N LYS A 142 12.30 -2.83 15.80
CA LYS A 142 13.49 -2.04 15.45
C LYS A 142 14.17 -1.43 16.68
N PHE A 143 13.40 -0.93 17.64
CA PHE A 143 13.93 -0.22 18.81
C PHE A 143 14.34 -1.15 19.96
N THR A 144 13.71 -2.31 20.13
CA THR A 144 14.12 -3.27 21.19
C THR A 144 15.41 -4.01 20.86
N LYS A 145 15.73 -4.20 19.57
CA LYS A 145 16.97 -4.90 19.14
C LYS A 145 18.23 -4.02 19.18
N HIS A 146 18.10 -2.71 19.45
CA HIS A 146 19.20 -1.75 19.59
C HIS A 146 19.34 -1.25 21.05
N GLN A 147 19.49 -2.15 22.02
CA GLN A 147 20.19 -1.80 23.25
C GLN A 147 21.64 -2.27 23.11
N PRO A 148 22.62 -1.36 22.92
CA PRO A 148 24.01 -1.72 23.19
C PRO A 148 24.05 -2.10 24.66
N ALA A 149 24.48 -3.33 24.96
CA ALA A 149 24.75 -3.75 26.33
C ALA A 149 25.60 -2.66 26.99
N GLU A 150 25.09 -2.03 28.04
CA GLU A 150 25.91 -1.19 28.90
C GLU A 150 27.14 -2.00 29.29
N HIS A 151 28.32 -1.53 28.86
CA HIS A 151 29.58 -2.05 29.33
C HIS A 151 29.58 -1.90 30.86
N PRO A 152 29.67 -2.98 31.64
CA PRO A 152 29.93 -2.84 33.07
C PRO A 152 31.32 -2.24 33.18
N SER A 153 31.40 -0.96 33.57
CA SER A 153 32.69 -0.33 33.84
C SER A 153 33.37 -1.11 34.94
N ALA A 154 34.62 -1.43 34.63
CA ALA A 154 35.47 -2.29 35.42
C ALA A 154 35.54 -1.83 36.88
N LYS A 155 35.31 -2.80 37.75
CA LYS A 155 35.88 -2.91 39.08
C LYS A 155 37.39 -2.66 39.04
N GLU A 156 37.83 -1.45 39.35
CA GLU A 156 39.18 -1.17 39.89
C GLU A 156 38.95 -0.76 41.36
N ARG A 157 39.15 -1.65 42.35
CA ARG A 157 40.46 -1.99 42.99
C ARG A 157 41.10 -0.69 43.49
N GLY A 158 41.10 -0.39 44.80
CA GLY A 158 41.68 -1.22 45.85
C GLY A 158 43.15 -0.87 45.92
#